data_AF-A0A966NVQ1-F1
#
_entry.id   AF-A0A966NVQ1-F1
#
_cell.length_a   1.000
_cell.length_b   1.000
_cell.length_c   1.000
_cell.angle_alpha   90.00
_cell.angle_beta   90.00
_cell.angle_gamma   90.00
#
_symmetry.space_group_name_H-M   'P 1'
#
loop_
_entity.id
_entity.type
_entity.pdbx_description
1 polymer ?
#
loop_
_entity_poly.entity_id
_entity_poly.type
_entity_poly.pdbx_seq_one_letter_code
_entity_poly.pdbx_strand_id
1 'polypeptide(L)' 'MKPKQILQATTLLAAAASLVMSVYLYFSGDEVFDRLNGIFVGVWVPSILSLGAFLVASSKEK' A
#
# COMPACT_ATOMS: atom_id res chain seq x y z
N MET A 1 9.95 -11.91 16.61
CA MET A 1 9.71 -10.47 16.36
C MET A 1 8.55 -10.03 17.23
N LYS A 2 8.53 -8.78 17.73
CA LYS A 2 7.36 -8.29 18.49
C LYS A 2 6.15 -8.19 17.53
N PRO A 3 4.91 -8.51 17.96
CA PRO A 3 3.73 -8.52 17.10
C PRO A 3 3.51 -7.17 16.39
N LYS A 4 3.80 -6.06 17.08
CA LYS A 4 3.79 -4.71 16.51
C LYS A 4 4.73 -4.55 15.32
N GLN A 5 5.93 -5.12 15.38
CA GLN A 5 6.91 -5.03 14.30
C GLN A 5 6.47 -5.83 13.07
N ILE A 6 5.81 -6.99 13.29
CA ILE A 6 5.23 -7.79 12.21
C ILE A 6 4.17 -6.96 11.49
N LEU A 7 3.27 -6.32 12.23
CA LEU A 7 2.18 -5.54 11.67
C LEU A 7 2.69 -4.31 10.88
N GLN A 8 3.70 -3.61 11.42
CA GLN A 8 4.37 -2.53 10.70
C GLN A 8 5.04 -3.01 9.41
N ALA A 9 5.78 -4.12 9.48
CA ALA A 9 6.50 -4.66 8.33
C ALA A 9 5.53 -5.14 7.23
N THR A 10 4.45 -5.83 7.60
CA THR A 10 3.46 -6.30 6.63
C THR A 10 2.66 -5.16 6.00
N THR A 11 2.31 -4.11 6.76
CA THR A 11 1.70 -2.90 6.16
C THR A 11 2.64 -2.23 5.17
N LEU A 12 3.91 -2.02 5.54
CA LEU A 12 4.89 -1.39 4.65
C LEU A 12 5.12 -2.23 3.40
N LEU A 13 5.19 -3.55 3.53
CA LEU A 13 5.33 -4.47 2.41
C LEU A 13 4.11 -4.43 1.49
N ALA A 14 2.89 -4.36 2.04
CA ALA A 14 1.67 -4.22 1.26
C ALA A 14 1.63 -2.88 0.49
N ALA A 15 2.02 -1.77 1.14
CA ALA A 15 2.10 -0.46 0.50
C ALA A 15 3.16 -0.43 -0.61
N ALA A 16 4.33 -1.01 -0.37
CA ALA A 16 5.40 -1.11 -1.36
C ALA A 16 4.99 -2.00 -2.55
N ALA A 17 4.37 -3.15 -2.29
CA ALA A 17 3.86 -4.03 -3.34
C ALA A 17 2.80 -3.33 -4.20
N SER A 18 1.88 -2.58 -3.56
CA SER A 18 0.87 -1.78 -4.28
C SER A 18 1.51 -0.68 -5.13
N LEU A 19 2.57 -0.03 -4.64
CA LEU A 19 3.31 0.98 -5.39
C LEU A 19 4.01 0.38 -6.61
N VAL A 20 4.71 -0.75 -6.44
CA VAL A 20 5.37 -1.45 -7.54
C VAL A 20 4.36 -1.89 -8.59
N MET A 21 3.22 -2.44 -8.16
CA MET A 21 2.14 -2.83 -9.06
C MET A 21 1.54 -1.63 -9.81
N SER A 22 1.36 -0.49 -9.13
CA SER A 22 0.89 0.76 -9.74
C SER A 22 1.83 1.24 -10.84
N VAL A 23 3.15 1.28 -10.57
CA VAL A 23 4.17 1.67 -11.54
C VAL A 23 4.19 0.68 -12.72
N TYR A 24 4.16 -0.62 -12.44
CA TYR A 24 4.12 -1.64 -13.48
C TYR A 24 2.92 -1.45 -14.41
N LEU A 25 1.70 -1.37 -13.85
CA LEU A 25 0.48 -1.18 -14.65
C LEU A 25 0.49 0.12 -15.45
N TYR A 26 1.00 1.21 -14.87
CA TYR A 26 1.07 2.50 -15.55
C TYR A 26 1.97 2.45 -16.80
N PHE A 27 3.08 1.72 -16.74
CA PHE A 27 4.04 1.63 -17.84
C PHE A 27 3.88 0.41 -18.74
N SER A 28 3.06 -0.58 -18.36
CA SER A 28 2.81 -1.77 -19.19
C SER A 28 1.78 -1.56 -20.32
N GLY A 29 0.97 -0.50 -20.26
CA GLY A 29 -0.06 -0.24 -21.27
C GLY A 29 0.17 1.04 -22.08
N ASP A 30 -0.15 0.97 -23.36
CA ASP A 30 -0.07 2.10 -24.28
C ASP A 30 -1.34 2.96 -24.26
N GLU A 31 -2.48 2.37 -23.90
CA GLU A 31 -3.76 3.08 -23.88
C GLU A 31 -3.96 3.90 -22.60
N VAL A 32 -4.75 4.97 -22.72
CA VAL A 32 -5.09 5.86 -21.60
C VAL A 32 -5.77 5.08 -20.47
N PHE A 33 -6.64 4.12 -20.80
CA PHE A 33 -7.33 3.29 -19.81
C PHE A 33 -6.38 2.42 -18.98
N ASP A 34 -5.29 1.92 -19.57
CA ASP A 34 -4.30 1.13 -18.84
C ASP A 34 -3.53 1.99 -17.81
N ARG A 35 -3.20 3.22 -18.20
CA ARG A 35 -2.57 4.20 -17.30
C ARG A 35 -3.49 4.59 -16.14
N LEU A 36 -4.81 4.67 -16.38
CA LEU A 36 -5.79 4.90 -15.32
C LEU A 36 -5.77 3.78 -14.28
N ASN A 37 -5.59 2.52 -14.69
CA ASN A 37 -5.49 1.40 -13.75
C ASN A 37 -4.27 1.55 -12.83
N GLY A 38 -3.12 1.95 -13.39
CA GLY A 38 -1.91 2.26 -12.61
C GLY A 38 -2.16 3.37 -11.58
N ILE A 39 -2.79 4.47 -11.99
CA ILE A 39 -3.13 5.60 -11.08
C ILE A 39 -4.10 5.14 -9.99
N PHE A 40 -5.15 4.40 -10.35
CA PHE A 40 -6.16 3.92 -9.41
C PHE A 40 -5.55 3.04 -8.31
N VAL A 41 -4.65 2.12 -8.67
CA VAL A 41 -3.89 1.30 -7.70
C VAL A 41 -2.92 2.16 -6.89
N GLY A 42 -2.33 3.19 -7.48
CA GLY A 42 -1.46 4.13 -6.77
C GLY A 42 -2.16 4.89 -5.64
N VAL A 43 -3.44 5.23 -5.82
CA VAL A 43 -4.28 5.88 -4.80
C VAL A 43 -4.53 4.97 -3.58
N TRP A 44 -4.35 3.65 -3.70
CA TRP A 44 -4.52 2.73 -2.56
C TRP A 44 -3.38 2.81 -1.55
N VAL A 45 -2.17 3.21 -1.97
CA VAL A 45 -0.99 3.32 -1.09
C VAL A 45 -1.26 4.17 0.17
N PRO A 46 -1.75 5.41 0.09
CA PRO A 46 -2.07 6.21 1.27
C PRO A 46 -3.17 5.58 2.15
N SER A 47 -4.15 4.88 1.56
CA SER A 47 -5.19 4.16 2.31
C SER A 47 -4.62 2.99 3.12
N ILE A 48 -3.70 2.21 2.53
CA ILE A 48 -3.01 1.10 3.21
C ILE A 48 -2.16 1.63 4.37
N LEU A 49 -1.40 2.70 4.13
CA LEU A 49 -0.56 3.32 5.17
C LEU A 49 -1.39 3.92 6.32
N SER A 50 -2.51 4.56 5.99
CA SER A 50 -3.46 5.10 6.98
C SER A 50 -4.04 3.98 7.85
N LEU A 51 -4.48 2.87 7.24
CA LEU A 51 -4.97 1.70 7.97
C LEU A 51 -3.89 1.10 8.88
N GLY A 52 -2.66 0.94 8.38
CA GLY A 52 -1.56 0.44 9.20
C GLY A 52 -1.23 1.36 10.38
N ALA A 53 -1.21 2.68 10.16
CA ALA A 53 -1.03 3.65 11.23
C ALA A 53 -2.13 3.54 12.30
N PHE A 54 -3.38 3.40 11.88
CA PHE A 54 -4.53 3.19 12.77
C PHE A 54 -4.39 1.92 13.61
N LEU A 55 -4.06 0.78 13.00
CA LEU A 55 -3.89 -0.51 13.70
C LEU A 55 -2.72 -0.49 14.69
N VAL A 56 -1.60 0.14 14.31
CA VAL A 56 -0.42 0.29 15.17
C VAL A 56 -0.71 1.22 16.35
N ALA A 57 -1.50 2.28 16.15
CA ALA A 57 -1.93 3.19 17.20
C ALA A 57 -2.88 2.49 18.20
N SER A 58 -3.87 1.74 17.69
CA SER A 58 -4.81 0.96 18.51
C SER A 58 -4.11 -0.14 19.33
N SER A 59 -3.00 -0.70 18.82
CA SER A 59 -2.19 -1.69 19.56
C SER A 59 -1.44 -1.12 20.77
N LYS A 60 -1.45 0.21 20.99
CA LYS A 60 -0.76 0.89 22.10
C LYS A 60 -1.61 0.96 23.37
N GLU A 61 -2.85 0.50 23.35
CA GLU A 61 -3.82 0.64 24.46
C GLU A 61 -3.81 -0.53 25.47
N LYS A 62 -2.63 -1.08 25.78
CA LYS A 62 -2.45 -1.99 26.93
C LYS A 62 -1.20 -1.65 27.72
#